data_AF-A0A9X2HZK8-F1
#
_entry.id   AF-A0A9X2HZK8-F1
#
_cell.length_a   1.000
_cell.length_b   1.000
_cell.length_c   1.000
_cell.angle_alpha   90.00
_cell.angle_beta   90.00
_cell.angle_gamma   90.00
#
_symmetry.space_group_name_H-M   'P 1'
#
loop_
_entity.id
_entity.type
_entity.pdbx_description
1 polymer ?
#
loop_
_entity_poly.entity_id
_entity_poly.type
_entity_poly.pdbx_seq_one_letter_code
_entity_poly.pdbx_strand_id
1 'polypeptide(L)'
;MAMVPKTLNDLLQHTQVFHAEMAARLGRCGQDEADPRNKMLLQHLALKEQKLAATLAELERDSDWGPLQTWFYEYTDRNPIAAFNLQDIDLKNRSAATISALVADWHEQLVDLFLYLTKRAESDRTEKLARDVLAIESSHARQMSYDMARAEDM
;
A
#
# COMPACT_ATOMS: atom_id res chain seq x y z
N MET A 1 -7.70 -2.29 -18.05
CA MET A 1 -7.26 -0.88 -18.11
C MET A 1 -6.77 -0.52 -16.72
N ALA A 2 -5.51 -0.11 -16.58
CA ALA A 2 -5.06 0.53 -15.35
C ALA A 2 -5.94 1.78 -15.11
N MET A 3 -6.53 1.89 -13.93
CA MET A 3 -7.34 3.04 -13.56
C MET A 3 -6.42 4.28 -13.48
N VAL A 4 -6.86 5.38 -14.06
CA VAL A 4 -6.21 6.68 -13.89
C VAL A 4 -6.95 7.43 -12.79
N PRO A 5 -6.34 7.63 -11.61
CA PRO A 5 -6.97 8.43 -10.57
C PRO A 5 -7.07 9.88 -11.03
N LYS A 6 -8.28 10.44 -11.04
CA LYS A 6 -8.52 11.85 -11.40
C LYS A 6 -8.58 12.73 -10.17
N THR A 7 -9.03 12.17 -9.05
CA THR A 7 -9.16 12.82 -7.75
C THR A 7 -8.34 12.11 -6.69
N LEU A 8 -8.15 12.76 -5.53
CA LEU A 8 -7.56 12.11 -4.36
C LEU A 8 -8.43 10.96 -3.84
N ASN A 9 -9.75 11.00 -4.07
CA ASN A 9 -10.63 9.88 -3.71
C ASN A 9 -10.39 8.67 -4.60
N ASP A 10 -10.24 8.88 -5.92
CA ASP A 10 -9.93 7.78 -6.84
C ASP A 10 -8.61 7.11 -6.47
N LEU A 11 -7.61 7.92 -6.09
CA LEU A 11 -6.33 7.39 -5.63
C LEU A 11 -6.47 6.64 -4.30
N LEU A 12 -7.19 7.20 -3.32
CA LEU A 12 -7.45 6.53 -2.04
C LEU A 12 -8.18 5.19 -2.23
N GLN A 13 -9.22 5.17 -3.07
CA GLN A 13 -9.95 3.96 -3.41
C GLN A 13 -9.03 2.94 -4.07
N HIS A 14 -8.16 3.37 -4.98
CA HIS A 14 -7.21 2.47 -5.63
C HIS A 14 -6.19 1.89 -4.64
N THR A 15 -5.65 2.72 -3.73
CA THR A 15 -4.77 2.27 -2.65
C THR A 15 -5.50 1.29 -1.71
N GLN A 16 -6.75 1.56 -1.37
CA GLN A 16 -7.57 0.67 -0.55
C GLN A 16 -7.79 -0.71 -1.23
N VAL A 17 -8.13 -0.72 -2.52
CA VAL A 17 -8.26 -1.95 -3.30
C VAL A 17 -6.93 -2.70 -3.37
N PHE A 18 -5.83 -1.99 -3.56
CA PHE A 18 -4.49 -2.57 -3.56
C PHE A 18 -4.19 -3.33 -2.26
N HIS A 19 -4.39 -2.72 -1.08
CA HIS A 19 -4.17 -3.40 0.20
C HIS A 19 -5.13 -4.58 0.41
N ALA A 20 -6.39 -4.46 -0.02
CA ALA A 20 -7.34 -5.57 0.06
C ALA A 20 -6.93 -6.78 -0.82
N GLU A 21 -6.48 -6.51 -2.05
CA GLU A 21 -5.95 -7.56 -2.93
C GLU A 21 -4.66 -8.18 -2.38
N MET A 22 -3.79 -7.35 -1.79
CA MET A 22 -2.56 -7.79 -1.13
C MET A 22 -2.86 -8.77 0.01
N ALA A 23 -3.75 -8.38 0.91
CA ALA A 23 -4.20 -9.20 2.03
C ALA A 23 -4.69 -10.58 1.55
N ALA A 24 -5.51 -10.58 0.50
CA ALA A 24 -6.07 -11.81 -0.05
C ALA A 24 -4.99 -12.72 -0.66
N ARG A 25 -3.99 -12.15 -1.36
CA ARG A 25 -2.89 -12.93 -1.95
C ARG A 25 -1.94 -13.49 -0.90
N LEU A 26 -1.52 -12.67 0.05
CA LEU A 26 -0.68 -13.09 1.17
C LEU A 26 -1.37 -14.19 1.99
N GLY A 27 -2.67 -14.03 2.24
CA GLY A 27 -3.47 -15.04 2.92
C GLY A 27 -3.48 -16.37 2.18
N ARG A 28 -3.63 -16.37 0.84
CA ARG A 28 -3.55 -17.58 0.02
C ARG A 28 -2.17 -18.21 0.04
N CYS A 29 -1.10 -17.42 -0.17
CA CYS A 29 0.28 -17.90 -0.09
C CYS A 29 0.57 -18.55 1.27
N GLY A 30 0.09 -17.96 2.37
CA GLY A 30 0.23 -18.54 3.71
C GLY A 30 -0.57 -19.82 3.94
N GLN A 31 -1.66 -20.09 3.21
CA GLN A 31 -2.36 -21.37 3.31
C GLN A 31 -1.58 -22.51 2.64
N ASP A 32 -0.94 -22.22 1.52
CA ASP A 32 -0.16 -23.17 0.72
C ASP A 32 1.27 -23.40 1.26
N GLU A 33 1.73 -22.56 2.20
CA GLU A 33 3.07 -22.62 2.78
C GLU A 33 3.23 -23.79 3.77
N ALA A 34 4.29 -24.59 3.57
CA ALA A 34 4.58 -25.79 4.33
C ALA A 34 5.38 -25.48 5.60
N ASP A 35 6.24 -24.46 5.56
CA ASP A 35 7.01 -24.03 6.72
C ASP A 35 6.09 -23.25 7.69
N PRO A 36 5.88 -23.73 8.95
CA PRO A 36 4.99 -23.07 9.90
C PRO A 36 5.37 -21.62 10.21
N ARG A 37 6.67 -21.29 10.19
CA ARG A 37 7.16 -19.94 10.46
C ARG A 37 6.82 -19.01 9.29
N ASN A 38 7.10 -19.44 8.06
CA ASN A 38 6.75 -18.65 6.87
C ASN A 38 5.24 -18.47 6.74
N LYS A 39 4.47 -19.52 7.07
CA LYS A 39 3.00 -19.46 7.14
C LYS A 39 2.52 -18.40 8.11
N MET A 40 3.05 -18.38 9.33
CA MET A 40 2.69 -17.37 10.33
C MET A 40 3.04 -15.95 9.87
N LEU A 41 4.21 -15.76 9.25
CA LEU A 41 4.63 -14.47 8.72
C LEU A 41 3.66 -13.96 7.63
N LEU A 42 3.34 -14.81 6.64
CA LEU A 42 2.44 -14.45 5.54
C LEU A 42 1.01 -14.15 6.03
N GLN A 43 0.51 -14.92 7.01
CA GLN A 43 -0.80 -14.66 7.63
C GLN A 43 -0.81 -13.36 8.44
N HIS A 44 0.28 -13.07 9.15
CA HIS A 44 0.42 -11.81 9.90
C HIS A 44 0.44 -10.60 8.97
N LEU A 45 1.19 -10.67 7.87
CA LEU A 45 1.18 -9.62 6.84
C LEU A 45 -0.21 -9.46 6.22
N ALA A 46 -0.89 -10.57 5.86
CA ALA A 46 -2.24 -10.52 5.33
C ALA A 46 -3.24 -9.81 6.26
N LEU A 47 -3.15 -10.06 7.57
CA LEU A 47 -3.99 -9.39 8.57
C LEU A 47 -3.71 -7.89 8.65
N LYS A 48 -2.45 -7.49 8.55
CA LYS A 48 -2.07 -6.07 8.57
C LYS A 48 -2.58 -5.34 7.34
N GLU A 49 -2.40 -5.90 6.15
CA GLU A 49 -2.94 -5.36 4.90
C GLU A 49 -4.46 -5.23 4.95
N GLN A 50 -5.16 -6.21 5.51
CA GLN A 50 -6.62 -6.15 5.67
C GLN A 50 -7.06 -5.02 6.60
N LYS A 51 -6.36 -4.82 7.72
CA LYS A 51 -6.64 -3.71 8.65
C LYS A 51 -6.40 -2.36 7.99
N LEU A 52 -5.30 -2.23 7.23
CA LEU A 52 -4.98 -1.02 6.50
C LEU A 52 -6.09 -0.68 5.48
N ALA A 53 -6.50 -1.65 4.67
CA ALA A 53 -7.60 -1.46 3.72
C ALA A 53 -8.90 -1.01 4.41
N ALA A 54 -9.21 -1.56 5.59
CA ALA A 54 -10.38 -1.15 6.36
C ALA A 54 -10.26 0.29 6.89
N THR A 55 -9.09 0.67 7.43
CA THR A 55 -8.84 2.04 7.88
C THR A 55 -8.93 3.05 6.73
N LEU A 56 -8.39 2.74 5.55
CA LEU A 56 -8.48 3.62 4.39
C LEU A 56 -9.92 3.75 3.87
N ALA A 57 -10.73 2.68 3.93
CA ALA A 57 -12.15 2.74 3.57
C ALA A 57 -12.96 3.64 4.52
N GLU A 58 -12.58 3.75 5.79
CA GLU A 58 -13.21 4.68 6.75
C GLU A 58 -12.89 6.14 6.43
N LEU A 59 -11.71 6.44 5.88
CA LEU A 59 -11.32 7.79 5.44
C LEU A 59 -12.10 8.27 4.20
N GLU A 60 -12.63 7.36 3.38
CA GLU A 60 -13.29 7.68 2.10
C GLU A 60 -14.65 8.40 2.25
N ARG A 61 -15.29 8.32 3.43
CA ARG A 61 -16.72 8.68 3.63
C ARG A 61 -17.10 10.17 3.45
N ASP A 62 -16.16 11.09 3.26
CA ASP A 62 -16.43 12.53 3.16
C ASP A 62 -15.71 13.18 1.97
N SER A 63 -16.26 13.15 0.74
CA SER A 63 -15.40 13.43 -0.43
C SER A 63 -16.04 14.11 -1.65
N ASP A 64 -15.80 15.42 -1.76
CA ASP A 64 -15.66 16.16 -3.03
C ASP A 64 -14.28 16.84 -2.96
N TRP A 65 -13.29 16.25 -3.65
CA TRP A 65 -11.89 16.66 -3.56
C TRP A 65 -11.40 17.10 -4.94
N GLY A 66 -10.53 18.12 -4.94
CA GLY A 66 -10.04 18.75 -6.16
C GLY A 66 -9.27 17.81 -7.10
N PRO A 67 -8.96 18.29 -8.32
CA PRO A 67 -8.25 17.51 -9.34
C PRO A 67 -6.83 17.13 -8.89
N LEU A 68 -6.48 15.84 -9.04
CA LEU A 68 -5.16 15.27 -8.71
C LEU A 68 -4.34 14.91 -9.95
N GLN A 69 -5.02 14.76 -11.10
CA GLN A 69 -4.50 14.12 -12.29
C GLN A 69 -3.11 14.63 -12.71
N THR A 70 -2.91 15.95 -12.76
CA THR A 70 -1.63 16.56 -13.16
C THR A 70 -0.47 16.16 -12.25
N TRP A 71 -0.66 16.25 -10.93
CA TRP A 71 0.38 15.95 -9.95
C TRP A 71 0.68 14.46 -9.86
N PHE A 72 -0.35 13.62 -9.94
CA PHE A 72 -0.18 12.17 -9.99
C PHE A 72 0.64 11.75 -11.22
N TYR A 73 0.35 12.30 -12.40
CA TYR A 73 1.12 12.00 -13.62
C TYR A 73 2.55 12.52 -13.56
N GLU A 74 2.77 13.75 -13.09
CA GLU A 74 4.13 14.30 -12.97
C GLU A 74 5.02 13.41 -12.08
N TYR A 75 4.47 12.88 -11.00
CA TYR A 75 5.19 11.96 -10.13
C TYR A 75 5.43 10.60 -10.78
N THR A 76 4.38 9.97 -11.31
CA THR A 76 4.44 8.59 -11.83
C THR A 76 5.21 8.45 -13.14
N ASP A 77 5.32 9.52 -13.94
CA ASP A 77 6.19 9.59 -15.11
C ASP A 77 7.68 9.43 -14.74
N ARG A 78 8.06 9.86 -13.54
CA ARG A 78 9.43 9.80 -13.03
C ARG A 78 9.67 8.65 -12.06
N ASN A 79 8.61 8.20 -11.39
CA ASN A 79 8.65 7.20 -10.33
C ASN A 79 7.55 6.17 -10.58
N PRO A 80 7.81 5.11 -11.36
CA PRO A 80 6.84 4.05 -11.60
C PRO A 80 6.41 3.41 -10.27
N ILE A 81 5.10 3.27 -10.06
CA ILE A 81 4.55 2.66 -8.86
C ILE A 81 4.09 1.25 -9.18
N ALA A 82 4.86 0.26 -8.74
CA ALA A 82 4.58 -1.16 -8.97
C ALA A 82 3.33 -1.64 -8.23
N ALA A 83 3.01 -1.00 -7.10
CA ALA A 83 1.82 -1.29 -6.29
C ALA A 83 0.54 -1.32 -7.15
N PHE A 84 0.41 -0.43 -8.13
CA PHE A 84 -0.81 -0.32 -8.94
C PHE A 84 -1.00 -1.42 -10.00
N ASN A 85 -0.02 -2.32 -10.18
CA ASN A 85 -0.09 -3.45 -11.13
C ASN A 85 0.15 -4.80 -10.44
N LEU A 86 -0.51 -5.01 -9.29
CA LEU A 86 -0.44 -6.25 -8.52
C LEU A 86 -0.64 -7.52 -9.37
N GLN A 87 -1.52 -7.50 -10.38
CA GLN A 87 -1.81 -8.66 -11.25
C GLN A 87 -0.58 -9.25 -11.95
N ASP A 88 0.45 -8.46 -12.21
CA ASP A 88 1.64 -8.91 -12.92
C ASP A 88 2.69 -9.54 -11.98
N ILE A 89 2.41 -9.59 -10.68
CA ILE A 89 3.37 -10.00 -9.65
C ILE A 89 3.00 -11.38 -9.11
N ASP A 90 3.81 -12.38 -9.49
CA ASP A 90 3.71 -13.73 -8.95
C ASP A 90 4.33 -13.80 -7.55
N LEU A 91 3.48 -13.84 -6.53
CA LEU A 91 3.86 -14.06 -5.14
C LEU A 91 3.95 -15.55 -4.78
N LYS A 92 3.33 -16.45 -5.55
CA LYS A 92 3.16 -17.86 -5.16
C LYS A 92 4.49 -18.62 -5.16
N ASN A 93 5.39 -18.28 -6.08
CA ASN A 93 6.68 -18.95 -6.24
C ASN A 93 7.83 -18.25 -5.50
N ARG A 94 7.54 -17.29 -4.62
CA ARG A 94 8.55 -16.50 -3.89
C ARG A 94 8.63 -16.93 -2.43
N SER A 95 9.81 -16.79 -1.83
CA SER A 95 9.98 -17.03 -0.40
C SER A 95 9.25 -15.96 0.42
N ALA A 96 8.86 -16.29 1.65
CA ALA A 96 8.23 -15.32 2.54
C ALA A 96 9.08 -14.06 2.79
N ALA A 97 10.41 -14.19 2.82
CA ALA A 97 11.33 -13.06 2.91
C ALA A 97 11.28 -12.15 1.67
N THR A 98 11.32 -12.73 0.46
CA THR A 98 11.19 -11.94 -0.78
C THR A 98 9.82 -11.28 -0.87
N ILE A 99 8.75 -11.97 -0.47
CA ILE A 99 7.40 -11.39 -0.42
C ILE A 99 7.38 -10.20 0.55
N SER A 100 7.97 -10.35 1.74
CA SER A 100 7.99 -9.28 2.75
C SER A 100 8.73 -8.04 2.26
N ALA A 101 9.88 -8.21 1.61
CA ALA A 101 10.64 -7.12 1.00
C ALA A 101 9.86 -6.40 -0.11
N LEU A 102 9.15 -7.15 -0.97
CA LEU A 102 8.30 -6.56 -2.01
C LEU A 102 7.15 -5.74 -1.41
N VAL A 103 6.49 -6.25 -0.36
CA VAL A 103 5.41 -5.51 0.31
C VAL A 103 5.96 -4.22 0.92
N ALA A 104 7.12 -4.27 1.58
CA ALA A 104 7.75 -3.07 2.16
C ALA A 104 8.08 -2.02 1.08
N ASP A 105 8.68 -2.43 -0.04
CA ASP A 105 8.99 -1.55 -1.18
C ASP A 105 7.72 -0.87 -1.74
N TRP A 106 6.59 -1.58 -1.82
CA TRP A 106 5.34 -0.97 -2.25
C TRP A 106 4.80 0.07 -1.27
N HIS A 107 4.91 -0.15 0.05
CA HIS A 107 4.52 0.88 1.01
C HIS A 107 5.44 2.11 0.92
N GLU A 108 6.74 1.93 0.70
CA GLU A 108 7.66 3.05 0.50
C GLU A 108 7.28 3.89 -0.74
N GLN A 109 6.92 3.24 -1.85
CA GLN A 109 6.42 3.94 -3.04
C GLN A 109 5.14 4.73 -2.77
N LEU A 110 4.20 4.17 -1.99
CA LEU A 110 2.98 4.87 -1.59
C LEU A 110 3.28 6.05 -0.66
N VAL A 111 4.18 5.87 0.32
CA VAL A 111 4.64 6.94 1.22
C VAL A 111 5.22 8.11 0.42
N ASP A 112 6.09 7.83 -0.55
CA ASP A 112 6.70 8.88 -1.36
C ASP A 112 5.68 9.60 -2.24
N LEU A 113 4.71 8.87 -2.82
CA LEU A 113 3.60 9.47 -3.57
C LEU A 113 2.77 10.41 -2.68
N PHE A 114 2.30 9.95 -1.52
CA PHE A 114 1.44 10.77 -0.65
C PHE A 114 2.21 11.94 -0.03
N LEU A 115 3.50 11.80 0.25
CA LEU A 115 4.37 12.91 0.65
C LEU A 115 4.49 13.96 -0.46
N TYR A 116 4.68 13.53 -1.71
CA TYR A 116 4.74 14.41 -2.87
C TYR A 116 3.42 15.17 -3.06
N LEU A 117 2.29 14.48 -2.96
CA LEU A 117 0.96 15.05 -3.12
C LEU A 117 0.61 16.03 -1.99
N THR A 118 0.99 15.73 -0.74
CA THR A 118 0.80 16.64 0.40
C THR A 118 1.47 17.99 0.14
N LYS A 119 2.69 18.00 -0.44
CA LYS A 119 3.44 19.23 -0.74
C LYS A 119 2.85 20.07 -1.88
N ARG A 120 1.94 19.51 -2.68
CA ARG A 120 1.35 20.14 -3.87
C ARG A 120 -0.15 20.35 -3.75
N ALA A 121 -0.75 19.92 -2.65
CA ALA A 121 -2.17 20.09 -2.42
C ALA A 121 -2.54 21.58 -2.48
N GLU A 122 -3.50 21.91 -3.35
CA GLU A 122 -3.96 23.29 -3.55
C GLU A 122 -5.04 23.71 -2.54
N SER A 123 -5.50 22.79 -1.70
CA SER A 123 -6.46 23.06 -0.63
C SER A 123 -6.11 22.33 0.65
N ASP A 124 -6.33 22.99 1.79
CA ASP A 124 -6.10 22.46 3.14
C ASP A 124 -6.81 21.13 3.37
N ARG A 125 -8.00 20.97 2.77
CA ARG A 125 -8.76 19.74 2.77
C ARG A 125 -7.92 18.62 2.13
N THR A 126 -7.48 18.81 0.89
CA THR A 126 -6.73 17.81 0.11
C THR A 126 -5.40 17.48 0.80
N GLU A 127 -4.73 18.51 1.34
CA GLU A 127 -3.50 18.36 2.11
C GLU A 127 -3.72 17.48 3.35
N LYS A 128 -4.79 17.74 4.10
CA LYS A 128 -5.14 16.95 5.28
C LYS A 128 -5.37 15.48 4.92
N LEU A 129 -6.16 15.19 3.88
CA LEU A 129 -6.42 13.82 3.47
C LEU A 129 -5.12 13.10 3.03
N ALA A 130 -4.30 13.74 2.20
CA ALA A 130 -3.02 13.17 1.76
C ALA A 130 -2.08 12.92 2.95
N ARG A 131 -2.06 13.83 3.93
CA ARG A 131 -1.27 13.70 5.17
C ARG A 131 -1.78 12.57 6.08
N ASP A 132 -3.09 12.40 6.19
CA ASP A 132 -3.69 11.33 6.98
C ASP A 132 -3.32 9.95 6.39
N VAL A 133 -3.43 9.80 5.06
CA VAL A 133 -3.00 8.58 4.36
C VAL A 133 -1.49 8.35 4.51
N LEU A 134 -0.68 9.40 4.31
CA LEU A 134 0.76 9.33 4.51
C LEU A 134 1.13 8.84 5.91
N ALA A 135 0.45 9.33 6.95
CA ALA A 135 0.71 8.94 8.33
C ALA A 135 0.40 7.45 8.57
N ILE A 136 -0.68 6.96 7.98
CA ILE A 136 -1.08 5.56 8.03
C ILE A 136 -0.05 4.67 7.32
N GLU A 137 0.29 4.97 6.06
CA GLU A 137 1.26 4.19 5.28
C GLU A 137 2.66 4.21 5.91
N SER A 138 3.14 5.37 6.35
CA SER A 138 4.45 5.50 6.99
C SER A 138 4.54 4.75 8.31
N SER A 139 3.44 4.71 9.08
CA SER A 139 3.37 3.92 10.30
C SER A 139 3.49 2.43 9.99
N HIS A 140 2.77 1.97 8.96
CA HIS A 140 2.80 0.58 8.55
C HIS A 140 4.17 0.16 7.99
N ALA A 141 4.75 0.92 7.07
CA ALA A 141 6.07 0.67 6.51
C ALA A 141 7.12 0.48 7.61
N ARG A 142 7.16 1.39 8.60
CA ARG A 142 8.07 1.26 9.76
C ARG A 142 7.83 -0.02 10.54
N GLN A 143 6.57 -0.34 10.87
CA GLN A 143 6.26 -1.58 11.60
C GLN A 143 6.66 -2.83 10.84
N MET A 144 6.57 -2.82 9.50
CA MET A 144 7.02 -3.92 8.67
C MET A 144 8.54 -4.08 8.70
N SER A 145 9.31 -2.99 8.57
CA SER A 145 10.77 -3.05 8.69
C SER A 145 11.21 -3.64 10.04
N TYR A 146 10.53 -3.27 11.13
CA TYR A 146 10.79 -3.85 12.46
C TYR A 146 10.45 -5.34 12.53
N ASP A 147 9.31 -5.77 11.98
CA ASP A 147 8.91 -7.18 11.97
C ASP A 147 9.85 -8.04 11.13
N MET A 148 10.33 -7.52 9.99
CA MET A 148 11.30 -8.18 9.12
C MET A 148 12.65 -8.36 9.82
N ALA A 149 13.19 -7.30 10.43
CA ALA A 149 14.45 -7.39 11.19
C ALA A 149 14.37 -8.45 12.30
N ARG A 150 13.25 -8.48 13.05
CA ARG A 150 13.04 -9.50 14.09
C ARG A 150 12.90 -10.92 13.54
N ALA A 151 12.37 -11.05 12.32
CA ALA A 151 12.25 -12.31 11.62
C ALA A 151 13.58 -12.76 10.97
N GLU A 152 14.60 -11.92 10.85
CA GLU A 152 15.94 -12.32 10.40
C GLU A 152 16.84 -12.73 11.58
N ASP A 153 16.64 -12.13 12.76
CA ASP A 153 17.40 -12.39 13.98
C ASP A 153 17.02 -13.71 14.71
N MET A 154 15.95 -14.38 14.31
CA MET A 154 15.43 -15.63 14.91
C MET A 154 15.74 -16.88 14.09
#